data_AF-A0A352VTA9-F1
#
_entry.id   AF-A0A352VTA9-F1
#
_cell.length_a   1.000
_cell.length_b   1.000
_cell.length_c   1.000
_cell.angle_alpha   90.00
_cell.angle_beta   90.00
_cell.angle_gamma   90.00
#
_symmetry.space_group_name_H-M   'P 1'
#
loop_
_entity.id
_entity.type
_entity.pdbx_description
1 polymer ?
#
loop_
_entity_poly.entity_id
_entity_poly.type
_entity_poly.pdbx_seq_one_letter_code
_entity_poly.pdbx_strand_id
1 'polypeptide(L)' 'MGRTVSRTAVYVTIRRLEKKGLISSWMGDPTPERGGKARRYIELVAAGLEALRESRMAIDEMWRGVPIPEAQ' A
#
# COMPACT_ATOMS: atom_id res chain seq x y z
N MET A 1 -18.61 -1.95 -1.57
CA MET A 1 -18.25 -3.38 -1.63
C MET A 1 -16.75 -3.50 -1.78
N GLY A 2 -16.05 -4.11 -0.81
CA GLY A 2 -14.60 -4.30 -0.87
C GLY A 2 -14.23 -5.56 -1.68
N ARG A 3 -13.20 -5.49 -2.52
CA ARG A 3 -12.68 -6.66 -3.24
C ARG A 3 -11.76 -7.45 -2.32
N THR A 4 -11.93 -8.76 -2.23
CA THR A 4 -10.99 -9.64 -1.51
C THR A 4 -9.63 -9.64 -2.21
N VAL A 5 -8.58 -9.26 -1.50
CA VAL A 5 -7.20 -9.22 -2.02
C VAL A 5 -6.43 -10.43 -1.49
N SER A 6 -5.74 -11.14 -2.40
CA SER A 6 -4.89 -12.27 -2.01
C SER A 6 -3.59 -11.82 -1.36
N ARG A 7 -3.02 -12.64 -0.46
CA ARG A 7 -1.69 -12.38 0.13
C ARG A 7 -0.62 -12.20 -0.94
N THR A 8 -0.64 -13.02 -1.99
CA THR A 8 0.32 -12.92 -3.11
C THR A 8 0.25 -11.56 -3.79
N ALA A 9 -0.95 -11.01 -4.02
CA ALA A 9 -1.11 -9.69 -4.62
C ALA A 9 -0.47 -8.59 -3.75
N VAL A 10 -0.60 -8.68 -2.42
CA VAL A 10 0.05 -7.74 -1.49
C VAL A 10 1.57 -7.80 -1.65
N TYR A 11 2.17 -9.00 -1.63
CA TYR A 11 3.62 -9.15 -1.79
C TYR A 11 4.14 -8.66 -3.15
N VAL A 12 3.38 -8.87 -4.22
CA VAL A 12 3.72 -8.36 -5.55
C VAL A 12 3.71 -6.83 -5.55
N THR A 13 2.71 -6.19 -4.94
CA THR A 13 2.64 -4.73 -4.84
C THR A 13 3.80 -4.17 -4.02
N ILE A 14 4.13 -4.78 -2.88
CA ILE A 14 5.28 -4.37 -2.05
C ILE A 14 6.56 -4.39 -2.89
N ARG A 15 6.85 -5.50 -3.58
CA ARG A 15 8.04 -5.61 -4.44
C ARG A 15 8.08 -4.53 -5.52
N ARG A 16 6.93 -4.18 -6.11
CA ARG A 16 6.84 -3.14 -7.13
C ARG A 16 7.09 -1.75 -6.56
N LEU A 17 6.57 -1.44 -5.38
CA LEU A 17 6.80 -0.17 -4.70
C LEU A 17 8.27 -0.02 -4.27
N GLU A 18 8.87 -1.10 -3.79
CA GLU A 18 10.29 -1.14 -3.44
C GLU A 18 11.19 -0.96 -4.68
N LYS A 19 10.88 -1.65 -5.79
CA LYS A 19 11.60 -1.46 -7.07
C LYS A 19 11.49 -0.02 -7.60
N LYS A 20 10.39 0.68 -7.29
CA LYS A 20 10.20 2.10 -7.64
C LYS A 20 10.90 3.05 -6.67
N GLY A 21 11.50 2.56 -5.58
CA GLY A 21 12.11 3.40 -4.56
C GLY A 21 11.10 4.18 -3.71
N LEU A 22 9.86 3.69 -3.60
CA LEU A 22 8.79 4.37 -2.85
C LEU A 22 8.65 3.85 -1.40
N ILE A 23 9.22 2.69 -1.11
CA ILE A 23 9.25 2.11 0.24
C ILE A 23 10.61 1.44 0.49
N SER A 24 10.98 1.30 1.76
CA SER A 24 11.99 0.34 2.20
C SER A 24 11.29 -0.86 2.86
N SER A 25 11.88 -2.05 2.79
CA SER A 25 11.37 -3.22 3.50
C SER A 25 12.47 -4.07 4.10
N TRP A 26 12.19 -4.68 5.26
CA TRP A 26 13.13 -5.57 5.95
C TRP A 26 12.37 -6.69 6.64
N MET A 27 13.06 -7.80 6.89
CA MET A 27 12.53 -8.87 7.75
C MET A 27 12.90 -8.52 9.19
N GLY A 28 11.93 -8.54 10.10
CA GLY A 28 12.22 -8.45 11.52
C GLY A 28 12.52 -9.81 12.12
N ASP A 29 12.73 -9.82 13.43
CA ASP A 29 13.08 -11.04 14.14
C ASP A 29 11.93 -12.07 14.09
N PRO A 30 12.26 -13.37 14.02
CA PRO A 30 11.28 -14.43 14.24
C PRO A 30 10.56 -14.24 15.58
N THR A 31 9.26 -14.53 15.63
CA THR A 31 8.55 -14.50 16.92
C THR A 31 9.09 -15.64 17.82
N PRO A 32 9.12 -15.46 19.16
CA PRO A 32 9.61 -16.50 20.10
C PRO A 32 8.77 -17.80 20.11
N GLU A 33 7.66 -17.82 19.38
CA GLU A 33 6.76 -18.96 19.24
C GLU A 33 7.43 -20.07 18.39
N ARG A 34 7.19 -21.34 18.72
CA ARG A 34 7.69 -22.47 17.92
C ARG A 34 7.15 -22.36 16.48
N GLY A 35 8.03 -22.08 15.51
CA GLY A 35 7.67 -21.86 14.11
C GLY A 35 7.36 -20.40 13.74
N GLY A 36 7.73 -19.44 14.60
CA GLY A 36 7.55 -18.01 14.37
C GLY A 36 8.12 -17.54 13.04
N LYS A 37 7.25 -17.18 12.11
CA LYS A 37 7.67 -16.62 10.81
C LYS A 37 8.06 -15.17 11.02
N ALA A 38 9.28 -14.82 10.61
CA ALA A 38 9.71 -13.43 10.52
C ALA A 38 8.68 -12.60 9.75
N ARG A 39 8.29 -11.46 10.32
CA ARG A 39 7.38 -10.50 9.66
C ARG A 39 8.18 -9.60 8.74
N ARG A 40 7.60 -9.23 7.61
CA ARG A 40 8.15 -8.17 6.75
C ARG A 40 7.62 -6.83 7.26
N TYR A 41 8.53 -5.95 7.64
CA TYR A 41 8.27 -4.57 7.97
C TYR A 41 8.50 -3.71 6.72
N ILE A 42 7.74 -2.62 6.64
CA ILE A 42 7.71 -1.73 5.49
C ILE A 42 7.66 -0.32 6.03
N GLU A 43 8.47 0.55 5.47
CA GLU A 43 8.46 1.97 5.78
C GLU A 43 8.38 2.78 4.49
N LEU A 44 7.66 3.89 4.57
CA LEU A 44 7.47 4.79 3.46
C LEU A 44 8.66 5.76 3.43
N VAL A 45 9.33 5.87 2.28
CA VAL A 45 10.45 6.81 2.14
C VAL A 45 9.96 8.16 1.63
N ALA A 46 10.82 9.18 1.64
CA ALA A 46 10.46 10.54 1.21
C ALA A 46 9.82 10.59 -0.19
N ALA A 47 10.40 9.89 -1.17
CA ALA A 47 9.84 9.79 -2.53
C ALA A 47 8.47 9.09 -2.55
N GLY A 48 8.26 8.10 -1.69
CA GLY A 48 6.98 7.45 -1.51
C GLY A 48 5.90 8.38 -0.96
N LEU A 49 6.29 9.26 -0.02
CA LEU A 49 5.36 10.19 0.59
C LEU A 49 4.87 11.22 -0.42
N GLU A 50 5.77 11.69 -1.28
CA GLU A 50 5.41 12.63 -2.33
C GLU A 50 4.51 11.98 -3.39
N ALA A 51 4.87 10.78 -3.87
CA ALA A 51 4.03 10.02 -4.80
C ALA A 51 2.64 9.72 -4.22
N LEU A 52 2.54 9.50 -2.90
CA LEU A 52 1.26 9.30 -2.22
C LEU A 52 0.41 10.58 -2.21
N ARG A 53 1.02 11.74 -1.97
CA ARG A 53 0.33 13.04 -2.03
C ARG A 53 -0.17 13.33 -3.45
N GLU A 54 0.66 13.13 -4.45
CA GLU A 54 0.29 13.29 -5.87
C GLU A 54 -0.88 12.38 -6.25
N SER A 55 -0.81 11.10 -5.88
CA SER A 55 -1.88 10.13 -6.12
C SER A 55 -3.21 10.57 -5.49
N ARG A 56 -3.17 11.06 -4.24
CA ARG A 56 -4.36 11.58 -3.57
C ARG A 56 -4.93 12.79 -4.32
N MET A 57 -4.10 13.77 -4.67
CA MET A 57 -4.55 14.96 -5.40
C MET A 57 -5.17 14.59 -6.75
N ALA A 58 -4.59 13.62 -7.46
CA ALA A 58 -5.13 13.14 -8.74
C ALA A 58 -6.50 12.48 -8.56
N ILE A 59 -6.68 11.65 -7.54
CA ILE A 59 -7.98 11.04 -7.23
C ILE A 59 -9.01 12.11 -6.85
N ASP A 60 -8.64 13.05 -5.98
CA ASP A 60 -9.53 14.14 -5.55
C ASP A 60 -9.97 15.01 -6.75
N GLU A 61 -9.05 15.29 -7.68
CA GLU A 61 -9.35 15.98 -8.93
C GLU A 61 -10.29 15.16 -9.83
N MET A 62 -10.03 13.86 -10.00
CA MET A 62 -10.89 12.99 -10.79
C MET A 62 -12.33 12.93 -10.26
N TRP A 63 -12.53 13.12 -8.95
CA TRP A 63 -13.86 13.20 -8.36
C TRP A 63 -14.55 14.55 -8.55
N ARG A 64 -13.81 15.63 -8.86
CA ARG A 64 -14.44 16.93 -9.09
C ARG A 64 -15.35 16.88 -10.32
N GLY A 65 -16.62 17.20 -10.10
CA GLY A 65 -17.64 17.22 -11.16
C GLY A 65 -18.27 15.87 -11.46
N VAL A 66 -17.93 14.79 -10.75
CA VAL A 66 -18.65 13.51 -10.85
C VAL A 66 -19.96 13.63 -10.07
N PRO A 67 -21.14 13.54 -10.73
CA PRO A 67 -22.41 13.54 -10.01
C PRO A 67 -22.52 12.23 -9.23
N ILE A 68 -22.62 12.32 -7.91
CA ILE A 68 -22.89 11.16 -7.05
C ILE A 68 -24.40 11.09 -6.86
N PRO A 69 -25.10 10.06 -7.40
CA PRO A 69 -26.52 9.92 -7.20
C PRO A 69 -26.83 9.72 -5.71
N GLU A 70 -27.79 10.46 -5.18
CA GLU A 70 -28.31 10.23 -3.84
C GLU A 70 -29.02 8.87 -3.81
N ALA A 71 -28.65 8.03 -2.84
CA ALA A 71 -29.31 6.75 -2.63
C ALA A 71 -30.71 7.02 -2.08
N GLN A 72 -31.76 6.64 -2.83
CA GLN A 72 -33.15 6.64 -2.37
C GLN A 72 -33.41 5.51 -1.38
#